data_AF-A0A930ZB69-F1
#
_entry.id   AF-A0A930ZB69-F1
#
_cell.length_a   1.000
_cell.length_b   1.000
_cell.length_c   1.000
_cell.angle_alpha   90.00
_cell.angle_beta   90.00
_cell.angle_gamma   90.00
#
_symmetry.space_group_name_H-M   'P 1'
#
loop_
_entity.id
_entity.type
_entity.pdbx_description
1 polymer ?
#
loop_
_entity_poly.entity_id
_entity_poly.type
_entity_poly.pdbx_seq_one_letter_code
_entity_poly.pdbx_strand_id
1 'polypeptide(L)'
;MSRVKLYSPPKGSYDMPYSWIYNLGSTPPDNSDLLNQFVYIQGGYGDFIMRRVVGMSRVLEQAVYGPPIRGGQYRLYDRQKNAMSSVPLYSYSAGPGTSVGEQDFGICPEELYKETGRIAFDLFDILRISTSPNASQIAFQGVRRIQGPYQRQPNYRARSKSFTYEIVQVIPDVFPAGPFTARLKVDDYDFELHNIIILQDSNVFVSGGGEGLATLTFAALPGVSFTLQITNPAPLANQPFVFTVVPGVSITVQIATGPTGDPISSGQDFLNAFLASPAAQAMTTLQVTDPGNGLVDQALVVIGPGVFGAGLSDTVASLLIYDSNKRPISSAPMLDIYCDGAPASPVVNGFNFNNFPVYGDGALVPPLYYPKDTQIQIDFFSQIETQAVPPITLHVYLVGKQYYPC
;
A
#
# COMPACT_ATOMS: atom_id res chain seq x y z
N MET A 1 -15.65 -42.37 -1.80
CA MET A 1 -15.23 -41.06 -2.34
C MET A 1 -13.71 -41.03 -2.37
N SER A 2 -13.07 -40.95 -3.54
CA SER A 2 -11.63 -40.70 -3.58
C SER A 2 -11.39 -39.29 -3.05
N ARG A 3 -10.45 -39.13 -2.12
CA ARG A 3 -10.04 -37.79 -1.70
C ARG A 3 -9.50 -37.08 -2.93
N VAL A 4 -10.02 -35.87 -3.22
CA VAL A 4 -9.44 -35.00 -4.24
C VAL A 4 -7.96 -34.88 -3.92
N LYS A 5 -7.11 -35.36 -4.83
CA LYS A 5 -5.67 -35.27 -4.66
C LYS A 5 -5.32 -33.80 -4.83
N LEU A 6 -5.04 -33.13 -3.72
CA LEU A 6 -4.50 -31.77 -3.73
C LEU A 6 -3.26 -31.77 -4.62
N TYR A 7 -3.12 -30.72 -5.44
CA TYR A 7 -1.95 -30.55 -6.28
C TYR A 7 -0.68 -30.68 -5.43
N SER A 8 0.29 -31.44 -5.93
CA SER A 8 1.61 -31.60 -5.33
C SER A 8 2.64 -31.44 -6.44
N PRO A 9 3.72 -30.68 -6.23
CA PRO A 9 4.79 -30.57 -7.20
C PRO A 9 5.33 -31.96 -7.61
N PRO A 10 5.85 -32.13 -8.84
CA PRO A 10 6.55 -33.33 -9.23
C PRO A 10 7.64 -33.72 -8.22
N LYS A 11 7.89 -35.03 -8.07
CA LYS A 11 8.91 -35.55 -7.15
C LYS A 11 10.27 -34.87 -7.43
N GLY A 12 10.89 -34.33 -6.38
CA GLY A 12 12.19 -33.65 -6.48
C GLY A 12 12.10 -32.17 -6.86
N SER A 13 10.89 -31.59 -6.86
CA SER A 13 10.67 -30.16 -7.00
C SER A 13 9.78 -29.61 -5.89
N TYR A 14 9.86 -28.30 -5.69
CA TYR A 14 8.93 -27.57 -4.83
C TYR A 14 8.52 -26.26 -5.48
N ASP A 15 7.38 -25.74 -5.05
CA ASP A 15 6.83 -24.49 -5.55
C ASP A 15 7.05 -23.39 -4.51
N MET A 16 7.57 -22.25 -4.96
CA MET A 16 7.84 -21.06 -4.15
C MET A 16 6.97 -19.91 -4.67
N PRO A 17 6.32 -19.09 -3.82
CA PRO A 17 5.56 -17.94 -4.29
C PRO A 17 6.46 -17.02 -5.11
N TYR A 18 5.93 -16.55 -6.24
CA TYR A 18 6.64 -15.59 -7.07
C TYR A 18 5.65 -14.71 -7.83
N SER A 19 6.02 -13.44 -7.99
CA SER A 19 5.24 -12.46 -8.76
C SER A 19 6.05 -11.87 -9.90
N TRP A 20 5.56 -12.02 -11.12
CA TRP A 20 6.09 -11.28 -12.27
C TRP A 20 5.39 -9.94 -12.37
N ILE A 21 6.16 -8.86 -12.35
CA ILE A 21 5.63 -7.48 -12.36
C ILE A 21 5.82 -6.89 -13.76
N TYR A 22 4.73 -6.41 -14.34
CA TYR A 22 4.74 -5.55 -15.51
C TYR A 22 4.49 -4.11 -15.07
N ASN A 23 5.48 -3.25 -15.21
CA ASN A 23 5.38 -1.83 -14.91
C ASN A 23 5.33 -1.06 -16.23
N LEU A 24 4.32 -0.22 -16.42
CA LEU A 24 4.19 0.59 -17.62
C LEU A 24 5.23 1.74 -17.67
N GLY A 25 5.90 2.05 -16.56
CA GLY A 25 7.04 2.97 -16.51
C GLY A 25 6.68 4.38 -16.96
N SER A 26 6.96 4.71 -18.23
CA SER A 26 6.54 5.96 -18.87
C SER A 26 5.12 5.84 -19.41
N THR A 27 4.25 6.71 -18.93
CA THR A 27 2.85 6.85 -19.30
C THR A 27 2.56 6.68 -20.81
N PRO A 28 1.86 5.61 -21.23
CA PRO A 28 1.17 5.62 -22.51
C PRO A 28 0.04 6.67 -22.48
N PRO A 29 -0.29 7.30 -23.62
CA PRO A 29 -1.44 8.21 -23.67
C PRO A 29 -2.73 7.48 -23.28
N ASP A 30 -3.63 8.17 -22.59
CA ASP A 30 -4.96 7.63 -22.30
C ASP A 30 -5.70 7.30 -23.61
N ASN A 31 -6.56 6.27 -23.60
CA ASN A 31 -7.22 5.68 -24.77
C ASN A 31 -6.26 5.10 -25.81
N SER A 32 -5.11 4.59 -25.38
CA SER A 32 -4.20 3.84 -26.25
C SER A 32 -4.37 2.33 -26.06
N ASP A 33 -4.17 1.60 -27.16
CA ASP A 33 -4.05 0.15 -27.14
C ASP A 33 -2.56 -0.23 -27.02
N LEU A 34 -2.24 -1.08 -26.05
CA LEU A 34 -0.95 -1.75 -25.97
C LEU A 34 -1.13 -3.23 -26.31
N LEU A 35 -0.87 -3.55 -27.57
CA LEU A 35 -0.96 -4.90 -28.09
C LEU A 35 0.38 -5.63 -27.97
N ASN A 36 0.33 -6.95 -27.88
CA ASN A 36 1.47 -7.86 -27.80
C ASN A 36 2.43 -7.56 -26.64
N GLN A 37 1.88 -7.13 -25.49
CA GLN A 37 2.67 -6.95 -24.29
C GLN A 37 3.09 -8.30 -23.73
N PHE A 38 4.23 -8.33 -23.05
CA PHE A 38 4.69 -9.55 -22.41
C PHE A 38 5.59 -9.28 -21.21
N VAL A 39 5.59 -10.23 -20.28
CA VAL A 39 6.62 -10.36 -19.24
C VAL A 39 7.49 -11.57 -19.55
N TYR A 40 8.79 -11.35 -19.68
CA TYR A 40 9.76 -12.42 -19.87
C TYR A 40 10.05 -13.13 -18.55
N ILE A 41 9.92 -14.46 -18.56
CA ILE A 41 10.31 -15.30 -17.44
C ILE A 41 11.81 -15.53 -17.55
N GLN A 42 12.59 -14.78 -16.78
CA GLN A 42 14.04 -14.85 -16.84
C GLN A 42 14.54 -16.27 -16.52
N GLY A 43 15.60 -16.70 -17.21
CA GLY A 43 16.27 -17.98 -16.93
C GLY A 43 17.03 -17.96 -15.61
N GLY A 44 17.32 -19.14 -15.07
CA GLY A 44 17.80 -19.36 -13.69
C GLY A 44 16.68 -19.44 -12.66
N TYR A 45 15.42 -19.24 -13.10
CA TYR A 45 14.24 -19.20 -12.26
C TYR A 45 13.37 -20.47 -12.33
N GLY A 46 13.63 -21.43 -13.20
CA GLY A 46 12.73 -22.58 -13.38
C GLY A 46 11.35 -22.18 -13.92
N ASP A 47 10.42 -23.15 -13.98
CA ASP A 47 9.10 -22.94 -14.57
C ASP A 47 8.23 -22.07 -13.65
N PHE A 48 7.33 -21.29 -14.25
CA PHE A 48 6.35 -20.46 -13.53
C PHE A 48 4.94 -20.97 -13.78
N ILE A 49 4.17 -21.11 -12.71
CA ILE A 49 2.77 -21.48 -12.76
C ILE A 49 1.97 -20.27 -12.32
N MET A 50 1.31 -19.62 -13.27
CA MET A 50 0.49 -18.46 -12.98
C MET A 50 -0.83 -18.90 -12.37
N ARG A 51 -1.29 -18.18 -11.35
CA ARG A 51 -2.54 -18.48 -10.63
C ARG A 51 -3.50 -17.31 -10.62
N ARG A 52 -2.98 -16.08 -10.69
CA ARG A 52 -3.78 -14.86 -10.61
C ARG A 52 -3.10 -13.70 -11.32
N VAL A 53 -3.91 -12.76 -11.81
CA VAL A 53 -3.45 -11.45 -12.28
C VAL A 53 -4.12 -10.37 -11.40
N VAL A 54 -3.34 -9.41 -10.93
CA VAL A 54 -3.82 -8.27 -10.12
C VAL A 54 -3.30 -6.95 -10.65
N GLY A 55 -3.95 -5.86 -10.25
CA GLY A 55 -3.56 -4.50 -10.66
C GLY A 55 -4.12 -4.06 -12.00
N MET A 56 -5.10 -4.80 -12.56
CA MET A 56 -5.72 -4.40 -13.82
C MET A 56 -6.51 -3.10 -13.67
N SER A 57 -7.14 -2.90 -12.50
CA SER A 57 -7.85 -1.66 -12.16
C SER A 57 -6.94 -0.42 -12.18
N ARG A 58 -5.63 -0.59 -11.96
CA ARG A 58 -4.65 0.51 -11.95
C ARG A 58 -4.23 0.97 -13.34
N VAL A 59 -4.53 0.16 -14.36
CA VAL A 59 -4.16 0.40 -15.77
C VAL A 59 -5.38 0.58 -16.66
N LEU A 60 -6.54 0.04 -16.27
CA LEU A 60 -7.76 -0.01 -17.07
C LEU A 60 -8.93 0.68 -16.37
N GLU A 61 -8.66 1.71 -15.57
CA GLU A 61 -9.67 2.46 -14.82
C GLU A 61 -10.73 3.08 -15.75
N GLN A 62 -11.87 3.43 -15.19
CA GLN A 62 -12.94 4.13 -15.88
C GLN A 62 -12.54 5.58 -16.24
N ALA A 63 -12.75 5.98 -17.51
CA ALA A 63 -12.82 7.39 -17.88
C ALA A 63 -14.09 7.99 -17.26
N VAL A 64 -13.93 9.06 -16.48
CA VAL A 64 -15.01 9.70 -15.73
C VAL A 64 -16.03 10.37 -16.70
N TYR A 65 -17.32 10.11 -16.42
CA TYR A 65 -18.58 10.65 -16.97
C TYR A 65 -19.19 10.06 -18.26
N GLY A 66 -20.29 9.31 -18.08
CA GLY A 66 -21.35 9.07 -19.09
C GLY A 66 -21.68 7.59 -19.31
N PRO A 67 -22.95 7.16 -19.20
CA PRO A 67 -23.36 5.82 -19.64
C PRO A 67 -23.36 5.70 -21.18
N PRO A 68 -22.95 4.54 -21.75
CA PRO A 68 -22.47 3.35 -21.05
C PRO A 68 -21.01 3.48 -20.60
N ILE A 69 -20.79 3.22 -19.33
CA ILE A 69 -19.47 3.23 -18.69
C ILE A 69 -18.68 2.03 -19.21
N ARG A 70 -17.56 2.28 -19.90
CA ARG A 70 -16.61 1.25 -20.33
C ARG A 70 -15.23 1.62 -19.79
N GLY A 71 -14.69 0.79 -18.91
CA GLY A 71 -13.27 0.82 -18.57
C GLY A 71 -12.43 0.18 -19.68
N GLY A 72 -11.12 0.24 -19.54
CA GLY A 72 -10.20 -0.45 -20.43
C GLY A 72 -10.42 -1.97 -20.43
N GLN A 73 -9.87 -2.65 -21.43
CA GLN A 73 -10.01 -4.09 -21.58
C GLN A 73 -8.66 -4.81 -21.48
N TYR A 74 -8.72 -6.04 -21.00
CA TYR A 74 -7.57 -6.92 -20.85
C TYR A 74 -7.79 -8.23 -21.60
N ARG A 75 -6.77 -8.71 -22.30
CA ARG A 75 -6.79 -10.06 -22.88
C ARG A 75 -5.50 -10.80 -22.55
N LEU A 76 -5.62 -11.95 -21.91
CA LEU A 76 -4.50 -12.83 -21.62
C LEU A 76 -4.37 -13.94 -22.67
N TYR A 77 -3.13 -14.35 -22.94
CA TYR A 77 -2.81 -15.45 -23.83
C TYR A 77 -2.13 -16.61 -23.09
N ASP A 78 -2.45 -17.83 -23.53
CA ASP A 78 -1.79 -19.04 -23.06
C ASP A 78 -0.34 -19.11 -23.58
N ARG A 79 0.41 -20.13 -23.17
CA ARG A 79 1.80 -20.33 -23.65
C ARG A 79 1.91 -20.59 -25.16
N GLN A 80 0.83 -20.99 -25.83
CA GLN A 80 0.73 -21.17 -27.28
C GLN A 80 0.32 -19.88 -28.02
N LYS A 81 0.09 -18.78 -27.29
CA LYS A 81 -0.45 -17.50 -27.79
C LYS A 81 -1.91 -17.56 -28.25
N ASN A 82 -2.67 -18.57 -27.81
CA ASN A 82 -4.12 -18.53 -27.99
C ASN A 82 -4.74 -17.66 -26.90
N ALA A 83 -5.76 -16.88 -27.25
CA ALA A 83 -6.48 -16.10 -26.26
C ALA A 83 -7.15 -17.04 -25.25
N MET A 84 -6.93 -16.79 -23.96
CA MET A 84 -7.51 -17.59 -22.88
C MET A 84 -9.01 -17.26 -22.67
N SER A 85 -9.44 -16.12 -23.19
CA SER A 85 -10.84 -15.72 -23.31
C SER A 85 -11.18 -15.42 -24.76
N SER A 86 -12.43 -15.70 -25.17
CA SER A 86 -12.91 -15.42 -26.52
C SER A 86 -13.00 -13.92 -26.84
N VAL A 87 -13.11 -13.08 -25.81
CA VAL A 87 -13.18 -11.62 -25.89
C VAL A 87 -12.34 -10.98 -24.78
N PRO A 88 -11.88 -9.73 -24.96
CA PRO A 88 -11.23 -9.00 -23.88
C PRO A 88 -12.18 -8.85 -22.69
N LEU A 89 -11.65 -9.00 -21.48
CA LEU A 89 -12.38 -8.83 -20.24
C LEU A 89 -12.34 -7.35 -19.84
N TYR A 90 -13.48 -6.80 -19.45
CA TYR A 90 -13.54 -5.45 -18.92
C TYR A 90 -13.04 -5.43 -17.48
N SER A 91 -12.20 -4.45 -17.18
CA SER A 91 -12.01 -4.04 -15.78
C SER A 91 -13.27 -3.29 -15.37
N TYR A 92 -13.97 -3.78 -14.33
CA TYR A 92 -15.11 -3.06 -13.77
C TYR A 92 -14.58 -2.20 -12.61
N SER A 93 -14.65 -0.89 -12.74
CA SER A 93 -14.57 0.01 -11.60
C SER A 93 -15.99 0.37 -11.21
N ALA A 94 -16.35 0.22 -9.93
CA ALA A 94 -17.47 0.97 -9.38
C ALA A 94 -17.15 2.47 -9.54
N GLY A 95 -18.19 3.29 -9.73
CA GLY A 95 -18.09 4.63 -10.31
C GLY A 95 -17.17 5.64 -9.59
N PRO A 96 -17.14 6.90 -10.08
CA PRO A 96 -16.26 7.93 -9.54
C PRO A 96 -16.49 8.13 -8.03
N GLY A 97 -15.43 7.96 -7.24
CA GLY A 97 -15.43 8.18 -5.79
C GLY A 97 -15.49 6.91 -4.92
N THR A 98 -15.64 5.71 -5.50
CA THR A 98 -15.41 4.47 -4.75
C THR A 98 -13.93 4.08 -4.81
N SER A 99 -13.32 3.88 -3.64
CA SER A 99 -11.92 3.51 -3.47
C SER A 99 -11.51 2.28 -4.30
N VAL A 100 -10.26 2.31 -4.77
CA VAL A 100 -9.57 1.52 -5.80
C VAL A 100 -9.50 -0.02 -5.59
N GLY A 101 -10.38 -0.63 -4.79
CA GLY A 101 -10.24 -2.05 -4.44
C GLY A 101 -11.32 -2.99 -4.97
N GLU A 102 -12.22 -2.55 -5.85
CA GLU A 102 -13.30 -3.42 -6.33
C GLU A 102 -12.88 -4.24 -7.55
N GLN A 103 -12.36 -5.43 -7.23
CA GLN A 103 -12.43 -6.68 -8.00
C GLN A 103 -11.48 -6.82 -9.21
N ASP A 104 -10.26 -7.29 -8.93
CA ASP A 104 -9.41 -7.97 -9.92
C ASP A 104 -10.08 -9.29 -10.35
N PHE A 105 -11.00 -9.23 -11.31
CA PHE A 105 -11.70 -10.39 -11.87
C PHE A 105 -10.86 -11.26 -12.82
N GLY A 106 -9.54 -11.06 -12.83
CA GLY A 106 -8.59 -11.84 -13.62
C GLY A 106 -8.41 -13.24 -13.05
N ILE A 107 -9.49 -14.04 -12.99
CA ILE A 107 -9.41 -15.46 -12.68
C ILE A 107 -8.74 -16.11 -13.88
N CYS A 108 -7.44 -16.32 -13.76
CA CYS A 108 -6.66 -17.06 -14.73
C CYS A 108 -6.72 -18.55 -14.38
N PRO A 109 -6.99 -19.46 -15.34
CA PRO A 109 -6.73 -20.87 -15.09
C PRO A 109 -5.23 -21.08 -14.83
N GLU A 110 -4.90 -22.14 -14.08
CA GLU A 110 -3.51 -22.48 -13.78
C GLU A 110 -2.76 -22.77 -15.09
N GLU A 111 -1.82 -21.90 -15.46
CA GLU A 111 -1.05 -22.01 -16.71
C GLU A 111 0.44 -22.14 -16.39
N LEU A 112 1.06 -23.18 -16.94
CA LEU A 112 2.49 -23.47 -16.79
C LEU A 112 3.27 -22.82 -17.93
N TYR A 113 4.05 -21.80 -17.57
CA TYR A 113 5.02 -21.17 -18.43
C TYR A 113 6.41 -21.74 -18.14
N LYS A 114 7.10 -22.16 -19.20
CA LYS A 114 8.46 -22.66 -19.08
C LYS A 114 9.42 -21.54 -18.70
N GLU A 115 10.50 -21.91 -18.04
CA GLU A 115 11.68 -21.05 -17.91
C GLU A 115 12.08 -20.48 -19.29
N THR A 116 12.50 -19.21 -19.35
CA THR A 116 12.75 -18.44 -20.61
C THR A 116 11.51 -18.17 -21.48
N GLY A 117 10.32 -18.58 -21.01
CA GLY A 117 9.05 -18.29 -21.64
C GLY A 117 8.62 -16.84 -21.46
N ARG A 118 7.36 -16.58 -21.81
CA ARG A 118 6.75 -15.27 -21.63
C ARG A 118 5.28 -15.39 -21.30
N ILE A 119 4.80 -14.51 -20.43
CA ILE A 119 3.38 -14.27 -20.19
C ILE A 119 2.97 -13.19 -21.18
N ALA A 120 2.03 -13.48 -22.10
CA ALA A 120 1.61 -12.54 -23.13
C ALA A 120 0.19 -12.03 -22.87
N PHE A 121 -0.03 -10.75 -23.09
CA PHE A 121 -1.32 -10.09 -22.88
C PHE A 121 -1.45 -8.83 -23.75
N ASP A 122 -2.69 -8.39 -23.94
CA ASP A 122 -3.02 -7.11 -24.56
C ASP A 122 -3.80 -6.25 -23.56
N LEU A 123 -3.62 -4.95 -23.70
CA LEU A 123 -4.40 -3.91 -23.03
C LEU A 123 -5.07 -3.06 -24.11
N PHE A 124 -6.37 -2.84 -24.00
CA PHE A 124 -7.15 -2.01 -24.91
C PHE A 124 -7.75 -0.84 -24.16
N ASP A 125 -7.85 0.31 -24.81
CA ASP A 125 -8.45 1.53 -24.26
C ASP A 125 -7.87 1.85 -22.86
N ILE A 126 -6.54 1.90 -22.73
CA ILE A 126 -5.87 2.13 -21.45
C ILE A 126 -6.31 3.47 -20.86
N LEU A 127 -6.71 3.42 -19.60
CA LEU A 127 -7.23 4.56 -18.86
C LEU A 127 -6.66 4.47 -17.44
N ARG A 128 -5.84 5.45 -17.07
CA ARG A 128 -5.06 5.36 -15.84
C ARG A 128 -5.78 6.00 -14.67
N ILE A 129 -5.35 5.57 -13.49
CA ILE A 129 -5.67 6.26 -12.24
C ILE A 129 -4.98 7.61 -12.23
N SER A 130 -5.79 8.66 -12.38
CA SER A 130 -5.33 10.05 -12.41
C SER A 130 -4.62 10.50 -11.13
N THR A 131 -4.82 9.80 -10.01
CA THR A 131 -4.29 10.15 -8.68
C THR A 131 -2.95 9.51 -8.33
N SER A 132 -2.43 8.54 -9.10
CA SER A 132 -1.12 7.91 -8.82
C SER A 132 -0.45 7.38 -10.10
N PRO A 133 0.17 8.26 -10.92
CA PRO A 133 0.76 7.90 -12.20
C PRO A 133 1.98 6.95 -12.09
N ASN A 134 2.72 6.94 -10.98
CA ASN A 134 3.86 6.03 -10.79
C ASN A 134 3.45 4.58 -10.43
N ALA A 135 2.17 4.31 -10.22
CA ALA A 135 1.66 3.02 -9.73
C ALA A 135 0.96 2.15 -10.81
N SER A 136 1.15 2.42 -12.10
CA SER A 136 0.61 1.58 -13.18
C SER A 136 1.38 0.25 -13.31
N GLN A 137 1.12 -0.66 -12.38
CA GLN A 137 1.68 -2.01 -12.34
C GLN A 137 0.59 -3.06 -12.50
N ILE A 138 0.86 -4.10 -13.29
CA ILE A 138 0.10 -5.36 -13.30
C ILE A 138 1.02 -6.44 -12.72
N ALA A 139 0.52 -7.22 -11.76
CA ALA A 139 1.27 -8.33 -11.18
C ALA A 139 0.65 -9.67 -11.56
N PHE A 140 1.48 -10.57 -12.07
CA PHE A 140 1.15 -11.95 -12.39
C PHE A 140 1.65 -12.83 -11.25
N GLN A 141 0.73 -13.24 -10.39
CA GLN A 141 1.02 -13.93 -9.14
C GLN A 141 0.84 -15.44 -9.32
N GLY A 142 1.75 -16.21 -8.74
CA GLY A 142 1.75 -17.65 -8.91
C GLY A 142 2.88 -18.29 -8.12
N VAL A 143 3.41 -19.37 -8.67
CA VAL A 143 4.54 -20.09 -8.08
C VAL A 143 5.64 -20.36 -9.08
N ARG A 144 6.86 -20.23 -8.61
CA ARG A 144 8.07 -20.68 -9.27
C ARG A 144 8.36 -22.12 -8.85
N ARG A 145 8.46 -23.04 -9.80
CA ARG A 145 8.87 -24.42 -9.54
C ARG A 145 10.39 -24.53 -9.55
N ILE A 146 10.95 -24.91 -8.41
CA ILE A 146 12.39 -25.06 -8.19
C ILE A 146 12.71 -26.56 -8.08
N GLN A 147 13.73 -27.00 -8.81
CA GLN A 147 14.28 -28.34 -8.66
C GLN A 147 15.10 -28.41 -7.37
N GLY A 148 14.81 -29.38 -6.51
CA GLY A 148 15.48 -29.56 -5.25
C GLY A 148 14.57 -30.16 -4.17
N PRO A 149 15.17 -30.62 -3.06
CA PRO A 149 14.39 -31.00 -1.90
C PRO A 149 13.64 -29.77 -1.37
N TYR A 150 12.38 -29.96 -1.01
CA TYR A 150 11.65 -28.95 -0.25
C TYR A 150 12.39 -28.66 1.05
N GLN A 151 12.53 -27.38 1.42
CA GLN A 151 13.36 -27.00 2.57
C GLN A 151 12.82 -27.49 3.93
N ARG A 152 11.55 -27.90 4.00
CA ARG A 152 10.95 -28.37 5.25
C ARG A 152 11.45 -29.76 5.62
N GLN A 153 11.99 -29.86 6.83
CA GLN A 153 12.46 -31.14 7.36
C GLN A 153 11.29 -32.05 7.75
N PRO A 154 11.30 -33.36 7.39
CA PRO A 154 10.21 -34.28 7.71
C PRO A 154 9.93 -34.45 9.21
N ASN A 155 10.92 -34.19 10.06
CA ASN A 155 10.85 -34.41 11.51
C ASN A 155 10.38 -33.17 12.29
N TYR A 156 9.83 -32.17 11.62
CA TYR A 156 9.42 -30.92 12.26
C TYR A 156 7.91 -30.88 12.45
N ARG A 157 7.48 -30.36 13.61
CA ARG A 157 6.05 -30.17 13.93
C ARG A 157 5.72 -28.70 14.09
N ALA A 158 4.63 -28.29 13.45
CA ALA A 158 4.06 -26.95 13.61
C ALA A 158 3.44 -26.81 15.00
N ARG A 159 3.62 -25.66 15.64
CA ARG A 159 2.76 -25.26 16.76
C ARG A 159 1.32 -25.07 16.27
N SER A 160 0.36 -25.35 17.15
CA SER A 160 -1.06 -25.24 16.83
C SER A 160 -1.48 -23.79 16.52
N LYS A 161 -1.01 -22.84 17.31
CA LYS A 161 -1.29 -21.41 17.16
C LYS A 161 -0.44 -20.77 16.05
N SER A 162 -1.01 -19.80 15.34
CA SER A 162 -0.23 -18.90 14.48
C SER A 162 0.68 -18.02 15.33
N PHE A 163 1.73 -17.52 14.70
CA PHE A 163 2.65 -16.57 15.27
C PHE A 163 2.82 -15.40 14.30
N THR A 164 2.93 -14.19 14.83
CA THR A 164 3.01 -12.97 14.04
C THR A 164 4.24 -12.19 14.44
N TYR A 165 5.03 -11.78 13.46
CA TYR A 165 6.02 -10.73 13.63
C TYR A 165 5.48 -9.41 13.10
N GLU A 166 5.97 -8.30 13.63
CA GLU A 166 5.64 -6.96 13.15
C GLU A 166 6.92 -6.25 12.72
N ILE A 167 6.87 -5.63 11.55
CA ILE A 167 7.88 -4.68 11.07
C ILE A 167 7.19 -3.33 10.95
N VAL A 168 7.69 -2.35 11.69
CA VAL A 168 7.21 -0.96 11.60
C VAL A 168 8.20 -0.17 10.74
N GLN A 169 7.71 0.42 9.65
CA GLN A 169 8.52 1.19 8.72
C GLN A 169 7.87 2.53 8.43
N VAL A 170 8.60 3.63 8.68
CA VAL A 170 8.19 4.97 8.25
C VAL A 170 8.61 5.15 6.79
N ILE A 171 7.64 5.44 5.93
CA ILE A 171 7.83 5.81 4.52
C ILE A 171 7.90 7.33 4.47
N PRO A 172 9.07 7.94 4.22
CA PRO A 172 9.19 9.38 4.18
C PRO A 172 8.53 9.97 2.94
N ASP A 173 8.20 11.25 3.08
CA ASP A 173 7.61 12.15 2.09
C ASP A 173 8.52 12.45 0.89
N VAL A 174 9.85 12.35 1.08
CA VAL A 174 10.84 12.55 0.02
C VAL A 174 11.42 11.21 -0.42
N PHE A 175 11.49 10.98 -1.74
CA PHE A 175 12.28 9.91 -2.37
C PHE A 175 13.77 10.03 -2.00
N PRO A 176 14.36 9.18 -1.14
CA PRO A 176 15.73 8.79 -1.42
C PRO A 176 15.72 7.92 -2.68
N ALA A 177 16.79 8.00 -3.47
CA ALA A 177 16.95 7.23 -4.69
C ALA A 177 17.07 5.70 -4.48
N GLY A 178 16.88 5.20 -3.25
CA GLY A 178 17.13 3.81 -2.89
C GLY A 178 16.14 3.24 -1.86
N PRO A 179 16.13 1.91 -1.70
CA PRO A 179 15.21 1.24 -0.80
C PRO A 179 15.54 1.49 0.67
N PHE A 180 14.50 1.49 1.51
CA PHE A 180 14.62 1.30 2.95
C PHE A 180 14.55 -0.19 3.24
N THR A 181 15.61 -0.77 3.79
CA THR A 181 15.65 -2.19 4.10
C THR A 181 15.27 -2.43 5.56
N ALA A 182 14.16 -3.13 5.79
CA ALA A 182 13.85 -3.71 7.09
C ALA A 182 14.36 -5.16 7.17
N ARG A 183 14.93 -5.52 8.31
CA ARG A 183 15.36 -6.88 8.61
C ARG A 183 14.83 -7.32 9.94
N LEU A 184 14.29 -8.53 9.96
CA LEU A 184 13.77 -9.16 11.16
C LEU A 184 14.44 -10.53 11.30
N LYS A 185 15.01 -10.79 12.47
CA LYS A 185 15.67 -12.06 12.76
C LYS A 185 14.64 -13.12 13.17
N VAL A 186 14.76 -14.32 12.61
CA VAL A 186 13.98 -15.50 13.01
C VAL A 186 14.83 -16.32 13.97
N ASP A 187 14.55 -16.18 15.26
CA ASP A 187 15.29 -16.86 16.32
C ASP A 187 14.54 -18.10 16.84
N ASP A 188 15.29 -19.06 17.36
CA ASP A 188 14.83 -20.24 18.13
C ASP A 188 13.97 -21.30 17.42
N TYR A 189 13.41 -21.02 16.25
CA TYR A 189 12.57 -21.95 15.49
C TYR A 189 12.60 -21.68 13.99
N ASP A 190 12.12 -22.65 13.21
CA ASP A 190 11.88 -22.44 11.80
C ASP A 190 10.50 -21.76 11.63
N PHE A 191 10.42 -20.75 10.79
CA PHE A 191 9.21 -19.96 10.57
C PHE A 191 8.69 -20.17 9.15
N GLU A 192 7.45 -20.62 9.03
CA GLU A 192 6.75 -20.73 7.75
C GLU A 192 5.79 -19.54 7.67
N LEU A 193 6.02 -18.61 6.74
CA LEU A 193 5.21 -17.42 6.49
C LEU A 193 4.02 -17.79 5.61
N HIS A 194 2.81 -17.53 6.11
CA HIS A 194 1.55 -17.86 5.43
C HIS A 194 0.86 -16.62 4.87
N ASN A 195 0.97 -15.48 5.55
CA ASN A 195 0.29 -14.26 5.14
C ASN A 195 1.12 -13.02 5.52
N ILE A 196 0.98 -11.96 4.72
CA ILE A 196 1.53 -10.63 5.00
C ILE A 196 0.35 -9.68 5.07
N ILE A 197 0.22 -8.99 6.21
CA ILE A 197 -0.80 -7.97 6.43
C ILE A 197 -0.13 -6.61 6.53
N ILE A 198 -0.65 -5.59 5.85
CA ILE A 198 -0.06 -4.25 5.80
C ILE A 198 -1.11 -3.22 6.23
N LEU A 199 -0.82 -2.58 7.35
CA LEU A 199 -1.65 -1.49 7.86
C LEU A 199 -0.94 -0.16 7.69
N GLN A 200 -1.72 0.87 7.39
CA GLN A 200 -1.24 2.23 7.24
C GLN A 200 -1.69 3.06 8.43
N ASP A 201 -0.74 3.80 9.02
CA ASP A 201 -1.03 4.90 9.92
C ASP A 201 -0.64 6.20 9.21
N SER A 202 -1.66 6.91 8.73
CA SER A 202 -1.51 8.26 8.24
C SER A 202 -1.33 9.17 9.44
N ASN A 203 -0.07 9.43 9.80
CA ASN A 203 0.22 10.60 10.61
C ASN A 203 -0.34 11.81 9.83
N VAL A 204 -1.44 12.40 10.29
CA VAL A 204 -2.00 13.58 9.64
C VAL A 204 -1.13 14.75 10.08
N PHE A 205 -0.20 15.15 9.22
CA PHE A 205 0.56 16.38 9.42
C PHE A 205 -0.04 17.50 8.58
N VAL A 206 -0.34 18.59 9.27
CA VAL A 206 -0.65 19.87 8.65
C VAL A 206 0.66 20.64 8.62
N SER A 207 1.09 21.10 7.45
CA SER A 207 2.13 22.12 7.32
C SER A 207 1.52 23.36 6.71
N GLY A 208 1.69 24.51 7.37
CA GLY A 208 1.35 25.81 6.82
C GLY A 208 2.61 26.65 6.76
N GLY A 209 2.98 27.14 5.57
CA GLY A 209 4.09 28.07 5.41
C GLY A 209 4.61 28.15 3.97
N GLY A 210 4.42 29.30 3.33
CA GLY A 210 5.20 29.72 2.17
C GLY A 210 6.59 30.23 2.58
N GLU A 211 7.45 30.52 1.60
CA GLU A 211 8.84 30.95 1.82
C GLU A 211 8.92 32.13 2.80
N GLY A 212 9.62 31.92 3.93
CA GLY A 212 9.80 32.93 4.98
C GLY A 212 8.71 32.95 6.06
N LEU A 213 7.92 31.89 6.25
CA LEU A 213 6.86 31.82 7.27
C LEU A 213 7.14 30.73 8.33
N ALA A 214 6.54 30.86 9.52
CA ALA A 214 6.65 29.83 10.55
C ALA A 214 5.88 28.57 10.14
N THR A 215 6.58 27.43 10.06
CA THR A 215 5.98 26.13 9.76
C THR A 215 5.49 25.47 11.04
N LEU A 216 4.18 25.27 11.14
CA LEU A 216 3.55 24.49 12.20
C LEU A 216 3.35 23.07 11.72
N THR A 217 3.71 22.08 12.55
CA THR A 217 3.58 20.66 12.24
C THR A 217 2.82 19.97 13.38
N PHE A 218 1.67 19.39 13.06
CA PHE A 218 0.84 18.64 14.02
C PHE A 218 0.96 17.14 13.78
N ALA A 219 0.90 16.33 14.83
CA ALA A 219 0.71 14.88 14.73
C ALA A 219 -0.37 14.43 15.70
N ALA A 220 -1.47 13.87 15.18
CA ALA A 220 -2.58 13.37 16.00
C ALA A 220 -2.11 12.25 16.95
N LEU A 221 -2.70 12.17 18.14
CA LEU A 221 -2.49 11.01 19.00
C LEU A 221 -3.35 9.82 18.52
N PRO A 222 -2.90 8.57 18.76
CA PRO A 222 -3.62 7.36 18.38
C PRO A 222 -5.09 7.39 18.83
N GLY A 223 -6.03 7.16 17.91
CA GLY A 223 -7.46 7.06 18.21
C GLY A 223 -8.19 8.39 18.49
N VAL A 224 -7.57 9.55 18.23
CA VAL A 224 -8.19 10.87 18.43
C VAL A 224 -8.38 11.61 17.10
N SER A 225 -9.63 11.97 16.79
CA SER A 225 -9.97 12.80 15.64
C SER A 225 -10.29 14.23 16.07
N PHE A 226 -9.86 15.23 15.33
CA PHE A 226 -10.27 16.62 15.53
C PHE A 226 -10.09 17.49 14.29
N THR A 227 -10.74 18.64 14.25
CA THR A 227 -10.54 19.64 13.21
C THR A 227 -9.57 20.72 13.68
N LEU A 228 -8.50 20.97 12.93
CA LEU A 228 -7.67 22.16 13.08
C LEU A 228 -8.17 23.23 12.13
N GLN A 229 -8.51 24.39 12.65
CA GLN A 229 -8.86 25.55 11.85
C GLN A 229 -7.97 26.71 12.22
N ILE A 230 -7.08 27.10 11.31
CA ILE A 230 -6.31 28.34 11.43
C ILE A 230 -7.03 29.37 10.58
N THR A 231 -7.56 30.40 11.23
CA THR A 231 -8.33 31.46 10.58
C THR A 231 -7.56 32.76 10.69
N ASN A 232 -7.16 33.31 9.56
CA ASN A 232 -6.93 34.74 9.44
C ASN A 232 -8.25 35.36 9.03
N PRO A 233 -9.08 35.93 9.93
CA PRO A 233 -10.25 36.66 9.47
C PRO A 233 -9.79 37.73 8.47
N ALA A 234 -10.59 38.02 7.44
CA ALA A 234 -10.37 39.12 6.48
C ALA A 234 -9.76 40.38 7.15
N PRO A 235 -9.05 41.30 6.46
CA PRO A 235 -8.15 42.31 7.06
C PRO A 235 -8.86 43.24 8.06
N LEU A 236 -9.12 42.71 9.24
CA LEU A 236 -9.76 43.34 10.36
C LEU A 236 -8.60 43.73 11.25
N ALA A 237 -8.41 45.03 11.42
CA ALA A 237 -7.37 45.57 12.26
C ALA A 237 -7.57 45.16 13.72
N ASN A 238 -6.46 44.99 14.44
CA ASN A 238 -6.41 44.80 15.89
C ASN A 238 -7.21 43.59 16.41
N GLN A 239 -7.26 42.50 15.66
CA GLN A 239 -7.84 41.25 16.15
C GLN A 239 -6.89 40.62 17.17
N PRO A 240 -7.39 40.11 18.31
CA PRO A 240 -6.56 39.41 19.28
C PRO A 240 -6.24 37.99 18.80
N PHE A 241 -5.17 37.41 19.35
CA PHE A 241 -4.89 36.00 19.20
C PHE A 241 -5.90 35.20 20.04
N VAL A 242 -6.60 34.25 19.43
CA VAL A 242 -7.56 33.39 20.13
C VAL A 242 -7.21 31.93 19.86
N PHE A 243 -7.04 31.15 20.93
CA PHE A 243 -6.79 29.72 20.86
C PHE A 243 -7.90 28.98 21.60
N THR A 244 -8.74 28.27 20.86
CA THR A 244 -9.90 27.55 21.39
C THR A 244 -9.73 26.06 21.15
N VAL A 245 -9.96 25.26 22.19
CA VAL A 245 -9.89 23.79 22.11
C VAL A 245 -11.21 23.20 22.58
N VAL A 246 -11.83 22.40 21.72
CA VAL A 246 -12.95 21.53 22.07
C VAL A 246 -12.39 20.10 22.10
N PRO A 247 -12.21 19.50 23.30
CA PRO A 247 -11.56 18.19 23.44
C PRO A 247 -12.17 17.13 22.53
N GLY A 248 -11.34 16.46 21.72
CA GLY A 248 -11.76 15.41 20.79
C GLY A 248 -12.65 15.89 19.63
N VAL A 249 -12.76 17.19 19.40
CA VAL A 249 -13.59 17.77 18.32
C VAL A 249 -12.80 18.74 17.46
N SER A 250 -12.21 19.79 18.05
CA SER A 250 -11.50 20.80 17.26
C SER A 250 -10.48 21.62 18.05
N ILE A 251 -9.50 22.15 17.31
CA ILE A 251 -8.62 23.24 17.72
C ILE A 251 -8.85 24.37 16.72
N THR A 252 -9.29 25.51 17.21
CA THR A 252 -9.51 26.72 16.39
C THR A 252 -8.55 27.80 16.83
N VAL A 253 -7.81 28.35 15.88
CA VAL A 253 -6.85 29.40 16.11
C VAL A 253 -7.20 30.60 15.25
N GLN A 254 -7.41 31.73 15.91
CA GLN A 254 -7.53 33.03 15.29
C GLN A 254 -6.20 33.76 15.44
N ILE A 255 -5.61 34.12 14.31
CA ILE A 255 -4.34 34.85 14.28
C ILE A 255 -4.58 36.30 14.72
N ALA A 256 -3.69 36.86 15.56
CA ALA A 256 -3.75 38.28 15.91
C ALA A 256 -3.34 39.14 14.72
N THR A 257 -3.98 40.29 14.57
CA THR A 257 -3.65 41.26 13.52
C THR A 257 -3.25 42.62 14.10
N GLY A 258 -2.34 43.30 13.40
CA GLY A 258 -1.94 44.66 13.73
C GLY A 258 -2.96 45.72 13.28
N PRO A 259 -2.62 47.01 13.43
CA PRO A 259 -3.49 48.13 13.04
C PRO A 259 -3.86 48.18 11.55
N THR A 260 -3.05 47.53 10.70
CA THR A 260 -3.25 47.43 9.24
C THR A 260 -4.02 46.18 8.83
N GLY A 261 -4.37 45.29 9.77
CA GLY A 261 -4.96 43.98 9.48
C GLY A 261 -3.93 42.91 9.14
N ASP A 262 -2.64 43.24 9.14
CA ASP A 262 -1.57 42.27 8.89
C ASP A 262 -1.39 41.30 10.07
N PRO A 263 -1.15 40.01 9.84
CA PRO A 263 -0.84 39.04 10.89
C PRO A 263 0.37 39.45 11.73
N ILE A 264 0.24 39.40 13.05
CA ILE A 264 1.33 39.69 14.00
C ILE A 264 1.65 38.53 14.95
N SER A 265 0.85 37.46 14.97
CA SER A 265 1.20 36.25 15.73
C SER A 265 2.29 35.45 15.04
N SER A 266 3.24 34.99 15.84
CA SER A 266 4.33 34.09 15.44
C SER A 266 3.98 32.62 15.66
N GLY A 267 4.77 31.72 15.09
CA GLY A 267 4.68 30.29 15.42
C GLY A 267 4.96 30.02 16.90
N GLN A 268 5.79 30.84 17.55
CA GLN A 268 6.07 30.72 18.98
C GLN A 268 4.85 31.07 19.86
N ASP A 269 4.03 32.05 19.45
CA ASP A 269 2.78 32.39 20.15
C ASP A 269 1.80 31.21 20.13
N PHE A 270 1.74 30.52 18.99
CA PHE A 270 0.99 29.27 18.85
C PHE A 270 1.52 28.19 19.79
N LEU A 271 2.84 27.93 19.77
CA LEU A 271 3.45 26.90 20.60
C LEU A 271 3.19 27.14 22.09
N ASN A 272 3.31 28.39 22.53
CA ASN A 272 3.05 28.77 23.92
C ASN A 272 1.58 28.51 24.30
N ALA A 273 0.63 28.86 23.43
CA ALA A 273 -0.80 28.61 23.68
C ALA A 273 -1.13 27.11 23.67
N PHE A 274 -0.51 26.34 22.79
CA PHE A 274 -0.63 24.88 22.75
C PHE A 274 -0.09 24.22 24.02
N LEU A 275 1.11 24.62 24.47
CA LEU A 275 1.73 24.11 25.70
C LEU A 275 0.97 24.51 26.96
N ALA A 276 0.20 25.61 26.91
CA ALA A 276 -0.70 26.02 27.98
C ALA A 276 -2.03 25.25 28.02
N SER A 277 -2.35 24.44 27.00
CA SER A 277 -3.60 23.69 26.89
C SER A 277 -3.39 22.18 27.04
N PRO A 278 -3.65 21.59 28.23
CA PRO A 278 -3.59 20.14 28.43
C PRO A 278 -4.55 19.38 27.50
N ALA A 279 -5.69 19.98 27.17
CA ALA A 279 -6.66 19.40 26.25
C ALA A 279 -6.09 19.26 24.82
N ALA A 280 -5.35 20.26 24.34
CA ALA A 280 -4.70 20.18 23.03
C ALA A 280 -3.61 19.10 23.01
N GLN A 281 -2.80 19.03 24.06
CA GLN A 281 -1.74 18.02 24.21
C GLN A 281 -2.28 16.59 24.34
N ALA A 282 -3.48 16.43 24.88
CA ALA A 282 -4.17 15.15 24.93
C ALA A 282 -4.75 14.72 23.58
N MET A 283 -4.74 15.61 22.58
CA MET A 283 -5.25 15.33 21.22
C MET A 283 -4.13 15.16 20.19
N THR A 284 -3.02 15.88 20.34
CA THR A 284 -1.97 15.96 19.33
C THR A 284 -0.62 16.38 19.94
N THR A 285 0.43 16.32 19.14
CA THR A 285 1.72 16.98 19.42
C THR A 285 1.95 18.07 18.37
N LEU A 286 2.71 19.10 18.74
CA LEU A 286 3.04 20.24 17.88
C LEU A 286 4.55 20.47 17.85
N GLN A 287 5.09 20.65 16.65
CA GLN A 287 6.43 21.16 16.41
C GLN A 287 6.35 22.47 15.61
N VAL A 288 7.21 23.43 15.93
CA VAL A 288 7.30 24.72 15.23
C VAL A 288 8.72 24.89 14.69
N THR A 289 8.82 25.18 13.39
CA THR A 289 10.08 25.59 12.74
C THR A 289 9.93 27.04 12.30
N ASP A 290 10.60 27.96 13.00
CA ASP A 290 10.34 29.40 12.86
C ASP A 290 11.56 30.15 12.25
N PRO A 291 11.39 30.91 11.15
CA PRO A 291 12.37 31.89 10.69
C PRO A 291 12.24 33.27 11.37
N GLY A 292 11.29 33.46 12.30
CA GLY A 292 11.05 34.71 13.03
C GLY A 292 9.96 35.61 12.42
N ASN A 293 9.05 35.05 11.62
CA ASN A 293 8.06 35.79 10.83
C ASN A 293 6.61 35.44 11.22
N GLY A 294 5.66 36.30 10.82
CA GLY A 294 4.22 36.13 11.14
C GLY A 294 3.59 34.89 10.50
N LEU A 295 2.56 34.33 11.14
CA LEU A 295 1.75 33.23 10.60
C LEU A 295 0.85 33.74 9.47
N VAL A 296 0.80 33.03 8.34
CA VAL A 296 -0.08 33.36 7.21
C VAL A 296 -0.86 32.12 6.76
N ASP A 297 -2.11 32.40 6.37
CA ASP A 297 -3.07 31.59 5.60
C ASP A 297 -4.18 30.81 6.34
N GLN A 298 -5.31 30.67 5.64
CA GLN A 298 -6.56 30.00 6.02
C GLN A 298 -6.60 28.58 5.49
N ALA A 299 -6.67 27.60 6.39
CA ALA A 299 -7.04 26.24 6.01
C ALA A 299 -7.90 25.60 7.11
N LEU A 300 -9.04 25.05 6.69
CA LEU A 300 -9.76 24.06 7.48
C LEU A 300 -9.09 22.71 7.22
N VAL A 301 -8.44 22.16 8.24
CA VAL A 301 -7.75 20.86 8.12
C VAL A 301 -8.37 19.89 9.10
N VAL A 302 -8.97 18.83 8.58
CA VAL A 302 -9.50 17.74 9.41
C VAL A 302 -8.35 16.81 9.75
N ILE A 303 -7.96 16.79 11.02
CA ILE A 303 -6.96 15.88 11.57
C ILE A 303 -7.68 14.63 12.05
N GLY A 304 -7.72 13.61 11.20
CA GLY A 304 -8.33 12.32 11.53
C GLY A 304 -7.57 11.61 12.66
N PRO A 305 -8.21 10.61 13.29
CA PRO A 305 -7.45 9.70 14.12
C PRO A 305 -6.42 9.06 13.19
N GLY A 306 -5.18 8.94 13.64
CA GLY A 306 -4.29 7.92 13.09
C GLY A 306 -5.06 6.61 13.26
N VAL A 307 -5.65 6.12 12.17
CA VAL A 307 -6.43 4.88 12.22
C VAL A 307 -5.39 3.79 12.31
N PHE A 308 -4.96 3.49 13.53
CA PHE A 308 -4.11 2.33 13.78
C PHE A 308 -4.86 1.11 13.25
N GLY A 309 -4.35 0.55 12.16
CA GLY A 309 -4.94 -0.63 11.56
C GLY A 309 -6.04 -0.39 10.54
N ALA A 310 -6.13 0.80 9.92
CA ALA A 310 -6.83 0.87 8.64
C ALA A 310 -6.04 0.06 7.60
N GLY A 311 -6.75 -0.75 6.80
CA GLY A 311 -6.18 -1.27 5.56
C GLY A 311 -5.73 -0.11 4.66
N LEU A 312 -4.77 -0.35 3.76
CA LEU A 312 -4.23 0.71 2.91
C LEU A 312 -5.36 1.44 2.15
N SER A 313 -5.41 2.76 2.23
CA SER A 313 -6.40 3.54 1.46
C SER A 313 -5.95 3.77 0.02
N ASP A 314 -4.63 3.78 -0.20
CA ASP A 314 -3.98 3.84 -1.50
C ASP A 314 -2.57 3.20 -1.39
N THR A 315 -1.90 3.04 -2.52
CA THR A 315 -0.50 2.61 -2.59
C THR A 315 0.40 3.71 -2.02
N VAL A 316 1.18 3.38 -1.00
CA VAL A 316 2.15 4.32 -0.40
C VAL A 316 3.58 3.84 -0.56
N ALA A 317 3.78 2.54 -0.76
CA ALA A 317 5.06 1.93 -1.03
C ALA A 317 4.97 0.82 -2.10
N SER A 318 6.10 0.54 -2.75
CA SER A 318 6.34 -0.76 -3.36
C SER A 318 7.35 -1.53 -2.54
N LEU A 319 7.19 -2.85 -2.51
CA LEU A 319 7.87 -3.77 -1.62
C LEU A 319 8.62 -4.83 -2.44
N LEU A 320 9.83 -5.15 -2.02
CA LEU A 320 10.58 -6.30 -2.51
C LEU A 320 10.86 -7.22 -1.31
N ILE A 321 10.12 -8.32 -1.24
CA ILE A 321 10.22 -9.31 -0.17
C ILE A 321 11.20 -10.40 -0.59
N TYR A 322 12.01 -10.89 0.35
CA TYR A 322 13.04 -11.89 0.07
C TYR A 322 12.78 -13.22 0.79
N ASP A 323 13.13 -14.32 0.13
CA ASP A 323 13.18 -15.65 0.74
C ASP A 323 14.36 -15.80 1.73
N SER A 324 14.47 -16.96 2.37
CA SER A 324 15.55 -17.29 3.31
C SER A 324 16.96 -17.29 2.71
N ASN A 325 17.07 -17.38 1.38
CA ASN A 325 18.33 -17.31 0.63
C ASN A 325 18.60 -15.90 0.08
N LYS A 326 17.84 -14.89 0.52
CA LYS A 326 17.92 -13.50 0.05
C LYS A 326 17.64 -13.35 -1.45
N ARG A 327 16.76 -14.19 -2.00
CA ARG A 327 16.25 -14.04 -3.37
C ARG A 327 14.89 -13.35 -3.32
N PRO A 328 14.65 -12.32 -4.14
CA PRO A 328 13.36 -11.66 -4.18
C PRO A 328 12.27 -12.63 -4.65
N ILE A 329 11.07 -12.50 -4.09
CA ILE A 329 9.88 -13.26 -4.50
C ILE A 329 9.06 -12.53 -5.57
N SER A 330 9.66 -11.52 -6.20
CA SER A 330 9.10 -10.82 -7.34
C SER A 330 10.20 -10.37 -8.30
N SER A 331 9.85 -10.14 -9.57
CA SER A 331 10.80 -9.67 -10.58
C SER A 331 11.17 -8.20 -10.45
N ALA A 332 10.36 -7.43 -9.73
CA ALA A 332 10.55 -6.01 -9.44
C ALA A 332 9.81 -5.66 -8.13
N PRO A 333 10.04 -4.48 -7.52
CA PRO A 333 9.24 -4.00 -6.40
C PRO A 333 7.76 -3.99 -6.75
N MET A 334 6.97 -4.68 -5.93
CA MET A 334 5.54 -4.90 -6.09
C MET A 334 4.77 -3.93 -5.20
N LEU A 335 3.69 -3.33 -5.68
CA LEU A 335 2.88 -2.45 -4.83
C LEU A 335 2.42 -3.15 -3.54
N ASP A 336 2.46 -2.43 -2.43
CA ASP A 336 2.01 -2.88 -1.11
C ASP A 336 0.59 -3.47 -1.14
N ILE A 337 -0.33 -2.85 -1.86
CA ILE A 337 -1.71 -3.33 -2.07
C ILE A 337 -1.81 -4.72 -2.73
N TYR A 338 -0.77 -5.19 -3.43
CA TYR A 338 -0.73 -6.52 -4.04
C TYR A 338 -0.21 -7.59 -3.08
N CYS A 339 0.47 -7.19 -1.99
CA CYS A 339 1.01 -8.09 -0.97
C CYS A 339 -0.07 -8.53 0.03
N ASP A 340 -0.92 -7.59 0.47
CA ASP A 340 -1.96 -7.81 1.48
C ASP A 340 -3.32 -8.23 0.89
N GLY A 341 -3.44 -8.21 -0.45
CA GLY A 341 -4.72 -8.21 -1.13
C GLY A 341 -5.36 -6.82 -1.05
N ALA A 342 -6.08 -6.41 -2.09
CA ALA A 342 -6.58 -5.04 -2.20
C ALA A 342 -7.45 -4.67 -0.97
N PRO A 343 -7.02 -3.69 -0.15
CA PRO A 343 -7.64 -3.34 1.13
C PRO A 343 -9.03 -2.67 1.04
N ALA A 344 -9.58 -2.54 -0.16
CA ALA A 344 -10.86 -1.90 -0.40
C ALA A 344 -11.73 -2.73 -1.36
N SER A 345 -11.93 -4.02 -1.11
CA SER A 345 -13.12 -4.69 -1.61
C SER A 345 -14.26 -4.46 -0.62
N PRO A 346 -15.06 -3.37 -0.72
CA PRO A 346 -16.36 -3.34 -0.12
C PRO A 346 -17.11 -4.62 -0.44
N VAL A 347 -17.96 -4.97 0.52
CA VAL A 347 -19.00 -5.97 0.37
C VAL A 347 -19.88 -5.56 -0.81
N VAL A 348 -19.55 -6.02 -2.02
CA VAL A 348 -20.48 -5.96 -3.15
C VAL A 348 -21.44 -7.14 -2.99
N ASN A 349 -22.72 -6.80 -2.75
CA ASN A 349 -23.91 -7.67 -2.66
C ASN A 349 -24.47 -7.99 -1.26
N GLY A 350 -24.55 -7.02 -0.35
CA GLY A 350 -25.60 -7.01 0.69
C GLY A 350 -25.58 -8.11 1.76
N PHE A 351 -24.60 -9.01 1.75
CA PHE A 351 -24.34 -9.95 2.83
C PHE A 351 -23.30 -9.37 3.77
N ASN A 352 -23.78 -8.54 4.69
CA ASN A 352 -23.01 -7.97 5.78
C ASN A 352 -22.78 -9.04 6.87
N PHE A 353 -21.74 -9.84 6.72
CA PHE A 353 -21.16 -10.58 7.83
C PHE A 353 -19.96 -9.80 8.37
N ASN A 354 -20.25 -8.78 9.18
CA ASN A 354 -19.31 -8.07 10.07
C ASN A 354 -18.10 -7.41 9.37
N ASN A 355 -18.28 -6.18 8.88
CA ASN A 355 -17.40 -4.98 8.94
C ASN A 355 -15.86 -5.08 9.17
N PHE A 356 -15.20 -6.17 8.82
CA PHE A 356 -13.75 -6.26 8.75
C PHE A 356 -13.35 -6.31 7.28
N PRO A 357 -12.29 -5.60 6.86
CA PRO A 357 -11.66 -5.90 5.58
C PRO A 357 -11.31 -7.39 5.63
N VAL A 358 -12.04 -8.20 4.86
CA VAL A 358 -11.70 -9.61 4.71
C VAL A 358 -10.46 -9.59 3.85
N TYR A 359 -9.29 -9.64 4.49
CA TYR A 359 -8.04 -10.00 3.86
C TYR A 359 -8.31 -11.20 2.98
N GLY A 360 -8.44 -10.96 1.68
CA GLY A 360 -8.75 -12.00 0.72
C GLY A 360 -7.45 -12.71 0.42
N ASP A 361 -6.96 -13.53 1.35
CA ASP A 361 -5.71 -14.31 1.27
C ASP A 361 -4.71 -13.64 0.30
N GLY A 362 -4.18 -12.49 0.73
CA GLY A 362 -3.19 -11.70 0.00
C GLY A 362 -2.15 -12.64 -0.59
N ALA A 363 -1.86 -12.47 -1.87
CA ALA A 363 -1.43 -13.55 -2.77
C ALA A 363 -0.06 -14.16 -2.42
N LEU A 364 -0.05 -15.03 -1.41
CA LEU A 364 1.07 -15.85 -1.01
C LEU A 364 0.66 -17.30 -1.11
N VAL A 365 0.86 -17.83 -2.31
CA VAL A 365 0.63 -19.23 -2.62
C VAL A 365 1.95 -19.98 -2.63
N PRO A 366 1.93 -21.24 -2.17
CA PRO A 366 2.71 -21.81 -1.06
C PRO A 366 3.32 -20.88 0.01
N PRO A 367 3.39 -21.33 1.28
CA PRO A 367 4.11 -20.63 2.33
C PRO A 367 5.61 -20.48 2.04
N LEU A 368 6.21 -19.39 2.52
CA LEU A 368 7.67 -19.18 2.49
C LEU A 368 8.31 -19.73 3.75
N TYR A 369 9.43 -20.44 3.60
CA TYR A 369 10.12 -21.08 4.71
C TYR A 369 11.40 -20.32 5.08
N TYR A 370 11.50 -19.98 6.37
CA TYR A 370 12.65 -19.31 6.98
C TYR A 370 13.21 -20.23 8.08
N PRO A 371 14.35 -20.90 7.85
CA PRO A 371 15.01 -21.67 8.88
C PRO A 371 15.36 -20.82 10.11
N LYS A 372 15.56 -21.47 11.26
CA LYS A 372 16.13 -20.85 12.45
C LYS A 372 17.44 -20.11 12.12
N ASP A 373 17.68 -19.00 12.81
CA ASP A 373 18.86 -18.15 12.69
C ASP A 373 19.00 -17.49 11.30
N THR A 374 17.88 -17.34 10.58
CA THR A 374 17.81 -16.57 9.32
C THR A 374 17.18 -15.18 9.54
N GLN A 375 17.10 -14.40 8.47
CA GLN A 375 16.50 -13.07 8.49
C GLN A 375 15.43 -12.97 7.41
N ILE A 376 14.28 -12.43 7.78
CA ILE A 376 13.30 -11.93 6.83
C ILE A 376 13.74 -10.52 6.44
N GLN A 377 13.84 -10.27 5.14
CA GLN A 377 14.18 -8.97 4.59
C GLN A 377 13.04 -8.46 3.71
N ILE A 378 12.72 -7.17 3.87
CA ILE A 378 11.79 -6.43 3.01
C ILE A 378 12.44 -5.11 2.66
N ASP A 379 12.55 -4.81 1.37
CA ASP A 379 12.96 -3.49 0.89
C ASP A 379 11.71 -2.69 0.53
N PHE A 380 11.61 -1.46 1.04
CA PHE A 380 10.52 -0.54 0.81
C PHE A 380 10.97 0.58 -0.12
N PHE A 381 10.15 0.92 -1.10
CA PHE A 381 10.37 2.01 -2.04
C PHE A 381 9.18 2.96 -1.93
N SER A 382 9.43 4.22 -1.54
CA SER A 382 8.36 5.21 -1.42
C SER A 382 7.65 5.38 -2.77
N GLN A 383 6.31 5.44 -2.75
CA GLN A 383 5.48 5.82 -3.89
C GLN A 383 4.82 7.19 -3.65
N ILE A 384 5.23 7.90 -2.58
CA ILE A 384 4.73 9.24 -2.26
C ILE A 384 5.38 10.24 -3.23
N GLU A 385 4.58 10.84 -4.10
CA GLU A 385 5.07 11.69 -5.19
C GLU A 385 5.18 13.17 -4.80
N THR A 386 4.37 13.64 -3.85
CA THR A 386 4.27 15.05 -3.50
C THR A 386 4.81 15.31 -2.10
N GLN A 387 5.65 16.34 -1.97
CA GLN A 387 6.19 16.82 -0.68
C GLN A 387 5.10 17.32 0.28
N ALA A 388 3.85 17.44 -0.17
CA ALA A 388 2.72 17.84 0.64
C ALA A 388 2.10 16.67 1.41
N VAL A 389 2.43 15.42 1.08
CA VAL A 389 1.95 14.24 1.82
C VAL A 389 2.96 13.91 2.89
N PRO A 390 2.55 13.89 4.17
CA PRO A 390 3.47 13.57 5.25
C PRO A 390 4.03 12.14 5.20
N PRO A 391 5.09 11.87 5.98
CA PRO A 391 5.57 10.52 6.21
C PRO A 391 4.45 9.60 6.73
N ILE A 392 4.31 8.45 6.09
CA ILE A 392 3.29 7.44 6.39
C ILE A 392 3.96 6.29 7.12
N THR A 393 3.39 5.83 8.23
CA THR A 393 3.92 4.64 8.93
C THR A 393 3.21 3.40 8.42
N LEU A 394 3.99 2.42 7.96
CA LEU A 394 3.51 1.09 7.60
C LEU A 394 3.78 0.10 8.73
N HIS A 395 2.76 -0.64 9.12
CA HIS A 395 2.85 -1.80 10.00
C HIS A 395 2.69 -3.08 9.17
N VAL A 396 3.77 -3.81 8.97
CA VAL A 396 3.80 -5.05 8.20
C VAL A 396 3.81 -6.24 9.17
N TYR A 397 2.68 -6.94 9.24
CA TYR A 397 2.50 -8.14 10.04
C TYR A 397 2.76 -9.39 9.22
N LEU A 398 3.77 -10.16 9.64
CA LEU A 398 4.17 -11.42 9.02
C LEU A 398 3.54 -12.57 9.80
N VAL A 399 2.44 -13.12 9.29
CA VAL A 399 1.65 -14.16 9.97
C VAL A 399 2.06 -15.54 9.46
N GLY A 400 2.43 -16.43 10.39
CA GLY A 400 2.95 -17.75 10.03
C GLY A 400 2.81 -18.80 11.12
N LYS A 401 3.58 -19.89 10.96
CA LYS A 401 3.67 -21.02 11.88
C LYS A 401 5.10 -21.24 12.32
N GLN A 402 5.30 -21.49 13.61
CA GLN A 402 6.59 -21.90 14.17
C GLN A 402 6.72 -23.42 14.10
N TYR A 403 7.89 -23.89 13.68
CA TYR A 403 8.24 -25.30 13.56
C TYR A 403 9.44 -25.64 14.44
N TYR A 404 9.35 -26.79 15.11
CA TYR A 404 10.39 -27.29 16.03
C TYR A 404 10.74 -28.74 15.67
N PRO A 405 12.01 -29.15 15.89
CA PRO A 405 12.40 -30.56 15.83
C PRO A 405 11.56 -31.40 16.79
N CYS A 406 11.14 -32.58 16.35
CA CYS A 406 10.41 -33.57 17.16
C CYS A 406 11.34 -34.60 17.80
#